data_AF-A0A9X1IV92-F1
#
_entry.id   AF-A0A9X1IV92-F1
#
_cell.length_a   1.000
_cell.length_b   1.000
_cell.length_c   1.000
_cell.angle_alpha   90.00
_cell.angle_beta   90.00
_cell.angle_gamma   90.00
#
_symmetry.space_group_name_H-M   'P 1'
#
loop_
_entity.id
_entity.type
_entity.pdbx_description
1 polymer ?
#
loop_
_entity_poly.entity_id
_entity_poly.type
_entity_poly.pdbx_seq_one_letter_code
_entity_poly.pdbx_strand_id
1 'polypeptide(L)'
;MFGQSEIKNSEPFHAIVSAHMFIDEEGATDIEVLDFIHDDYEHSEIFCDIEYTLRDYIDFGDEKEHFFMAYVKGWFHSYYDYFDGYQCEAEFEVTELKTISDFKNINLSKKRSQ
;
A
#
# COMPACT_ATOMS: atom_id res chain seq x y z
N MET A 1 2.06 -2.46 38.27
CA MET A 1 2.72 -2.58 36.96
C MET A 1 1.98 -3.68 36.23
N PHE A 2 1.07 -3.30 35.33
CA PHE A 2 0.39 -4.28 34.48
C PHE A 2 1.35 -4.61 33.34
N GLY A 3 1.65 -5.91 33.19
CA GLY A 3 2.61 -6.41 32.22
C GLY A 3 2.16 -6.07 30.80
N GLN A 4 3.10 -5.59 29.99
CA GLN A 4 2.90 -5.49 28.55
C GLN A 4 2.54 -6.88 28.02
N SER A 5 1.41 -6.97 27.31
CA SER A 5 1.03 -8.17 26.57
C SER A 5 2.09 -8.48 25.51
N GLU A 6 2.30 -9.76 25.22
CA GLU A 6 3.24 -10.19 24.17
C GLU A 6 2.72 -9.70 22.82
N ILE A 7 3.36 -8.66 22.28
CA ILE A 7 3.15 -8.18 20.93
C ILE A 7 3.77 -9.21 19.98
N LYS A 8 2.98 -9.67 19.00
CA LYS A 8 3.48 -10.53 17.93
C LYS A 8 3.11 -9.96 16.58
N ASN A 9 4.13 -9.62 15.81
CA ASN A 9 3.96 -9.25 14.40
C ASN A 9 4.13 -10.49 13.53
N SER A 10 3.33 -10.61 12.47
CA SER A 10 3.62 -11.56 11.40
C SER A 10 4.86 -11.14 10.61
N GLU A 11 5.40 -12.06 9.81
CA GLU A 11 6.24 -11.63 8.69
C GLU A 11 5.40 -10.78 7.72
N PRO A 12 6.00 -9.80 7.04
CA PRO A 12 5.28 -8.95 6.12
C PRO A 12 4.90 -9.69 4.84
N PHE A 13 3.69 -9.41 4.37
CA PHE A 13 3.23 -9.63 3.01
C PHE A 13 3.61 -8.43 2.16
N HIS A 14 3.74 -8.64 0.86
CA HIS A 14 4.21 -7.66 -0.10
C HIS A 14 3.28 -7.58 -1.29
N ALA A 15 3.04 -6.35 -1.73
CA ALA A 15 2.32 -6.07 -2.96
C ALA A 15 3.00 -4.99 -3.79
N ILE A 16 2.83 -5.09 -5.11
CA ILE A 16 3.08 -4.01 -6.05
C ILE A 16 1.73 -3.63 -6.65
N VAL A 17 1.36 -2.38 -6.52
CA VAL A 17 0.09 -1.83 -7.00
C VAL A 17 0.39 -0.77 -8.05
N SER A 18 -0.33 -0.79 -9.17
CA SER A 18 -0.40 0.35 -10.08
C SER A 18 -1.79 0.95 -10.00
N ALA A 19 -1.87 2.27 -9.83
CA ALA A 19 -3.12 2.95 -9.54
C ALA A 19 -3.16 4.36 -10.15
N HIS A 20 -4.38 4.88 -10.23
CA HIS A 20 -4.71 6.21 -10.67
C HIS A 20 -5.54 6.90 -9.59
N MET A 21 -4.99 7.96 -8.99
CA MET A 21 -5.73 8.85 -8.09
C MET A 21 -6.20 10.09 -8.84
N PHE A 22 -7.43 10.53 -8.56
CA PHE A 22 -8.02 11.69 -9.22
C PHE A 22 -9.01 12.41 -8.31
N ILE A 23 -9.33 13.66 -8.67
CA ILE A 23 -10.43 14.41 -8.06
C ILE A 23 -11.71 14.16 -8.86
N ASP A 24 -12.74 13.65 -8.20
CA ASP A 24 -14.03 13.35 -8.81
C ASP A 24 -14.87 14.61 -9.14
N GLU A 25 -16.09 14.42 -9.65
CA GLU A 25 -17.01 15.51 -10.01
C GLU A 25 -17.48 16.32 -8.78
N GLU A 26 -17.42 15.73 -7.58
CA GLU A 26 -17.81 16.35 -6.31
C GLU A 26 -16.63 17.06 -5.62
N GLY A 27 -15.42 16.92 -6.15
CA GLY A 27 -14.20 17.49 -5.59
C GLY A 27 -13.51 16.62 -4.54
N ALA A 28 -13.93 15.35 -4.39
CA ALA A 28 -13.32 14.39 -3.48
C ALA A 28 -12.20 13.60 -4.18
N THR A 29 -11.21 13.16 -3.40
CA THR A 29 -10.15 12.27 -3.89
C THR A 29 -10.69 10.85 -4.01
N ASP A 30 -10.58 10.29 -5.20
CA ASP A 30 -10.89 8.90 -5.51
C ASP A 30 -9.67 8.19 -6.10
N ILE A 31 -9.71 6.85 -6.12
CA ILE A 31 -8.63 6.00 -6.59
C ILE A 31 -9.16 4.79 -7.36
N GLU A 32 -8.50 4.49 -8.47
CA GLU A 32 -8.72 3.27 -9.25
C GLU A 32 -7.44 2.45 -9.30
N VAL A 33 -7.50 1.19 -8.84
CA VAL A 33 -6.41 0.23 -8.99
C VAL A 33 -6.46 -0.38 -10.38
N LEU A 34 -5.37 -0.23 -11.13
CA LEU A 34 -5.27 -0.69 -12.52
C LEU A 34 -4.71 -2.12 -12.62
N ASP A 35 -3.73 -2.43 -11.77
CA ASP A 35 -3.12 -3.76 -11.67
C ASP A 35 -2.52 -3.95 -10.27
N PHE A 36 -2.52 -5.20 -9.82
CA PHE A 36 -2.19 -5.57 -8.45
C PHE A 36 -1.58 -6.97 -8.39
N ILE A 37 -0.35 -7.07 -7.88
CA ILE A 37 0.36 -8.34 -7.68
C ILE A 37 0.78 -8.42 -6.22
N HIS A 38 0.47 -9.53 -5.56
CA HIS A 38 0.76 -9.73 -4.14
C HIS A 38 1.20 -11.17 -3.82
N ASP A 39 1.84 -11.35 -2.67
CA ASP A 39 2.29 -12.65 -2.16
C ASP A 39 1.38 -13.24 -1.07
N ASP A 40 0.19 -12.67 -0.84
CA ASP A 40 -0.87 -13.24 0.00
C ASP A 40 -1.51 -14.48 -0.66
N TYR A 41 -0.73 -15.56 -0.80
CA TYR A 41 -1.17 -16.84 -1.35
C TYR A 41 -2.03 -17.65 -0.39
N GLU A 42 -2.04 -17.27 0.89
CA GLU A 42 -2.85 -17.91 1.93
C GLU A 42 -4.24 -17.28 2.06
N HIS A 43 -4.55 -16.26 1.25
CA HIS A 43 -5.82 -15.53 1.24
C HIS A 43 -6.19 -15.01 2.63
N SER A 44 -5.20 -14.41 3.30
CA SER A 44 -5.38 -13.76 4.60
C SER A 44 -6.24 -12.49 4.52
N GLU A 45 -6.54 -12.03 3.31
CA GLU A 45 -7.34 -10.82 3.04
C GLU A 45 -6.64 -9.54 3.54
N ILE A 46 -5.33 -9.60 3.76
CA ILE A 46 -4.56 -8.48 4.31
C ILE A 46 -4.60 -7.22 3.43
N PHE A 47 -4.86 -7.36 2.12
CA PHE A 47 -4.92 -6.24 1.17
C PHE A 47 -6.34 -5.92 0.68
N CYS A 48 -7.40 -6.35 1.37
CA CYS A 48 -8.79 -6.08 0.95
C CYS A 48 -9.14 -4.59 0.89
N ASP A 49 -8.45 -3.74 1.65
CA ASP A 49 -8.65 -2.29 1.71
C ASP A 49 -7.46 -1.51 1.11
N ILE A 50 -6.83 -2.07 0.07
CA ILE A 50 -5.61 -1.49 -0.52
C ILE A 50 -5.86 -0.10 -1.12
N GLU A 51 -7.03 0.14 -1.71
CA GLU A 51 -7.43 1.44 -2.24
C GLU A 51 -7.41 2.52 -1.16
N TYR A 52 -8.06 2.24 -0.03
CA TYR A 52 -8.10 3.15 1.11
C TYR A 52 -6.71 3.38 1.69
N THR A 53 -5.93 2.31 1.83
CA THR A 53 -4.55 2.37 2.32
C THR A 53 -3.69 3.27 1.43
N LEU A 54 -3.77 3.11 0.10
CA LEU A 54 -3.01 3.94 -0.83
C LEU A 54 -3.45 5.40 -0.78
N ARG A 55 -4.76 5.66 -0.74
CA ARG A 55 -5.31 7.02 -0.65
C ARG A 55 -4.85 7.76 0.60
N ASP A 56 -4.72 7.06 1.73
CA ASP A 56 -4.32 7.66 3.00
C ASP A 56 -2.80 7.93 3.09
N TYR A 57 -1.99 7.22 2.30
CA TYR A 57 -0.52 7.31 2.34
C TYR A 57 0.12 8.09 1.19
N ILE A 58 -0.55 8.20 0.03
CA ILE A 58 -0.01 8.88 -1.15
C ILE A 58 -0.53 10.33 -1.18
N ASP A 59 0.40 11.27 -1.01
CA ASP A 59 0.14 12.71 -1.20
C ASP A 59 0.46 13.10 -2.65
N PHE A 60 -0.56 13.51 -3.40
CA PHE A 60 -0.42 14.00 -4.78
C PHE A 60 -0.61 15.52 -4.89
N GLY A 61 -0.67 16.22 -3.75
CA GLY A 61 -0.64 17.68 -3.65
C GLY A 61 -1.77 18.39 -4.39
N ASP A 62 -1.41 19.36 -5.24
CA ASP A 62 -2.35 20.16 -6.04
C ASP A 62 -2.67 19.54 -7.42
N GLU A 63 -2.19 18.32 -7.70
CA GLU A 63 -2.47 17.64 -8.97
C GLU A 63 -3.94 17.21 -9.03
N LYS A 64 -4.53 17.18 -10.23
CA LYS A 64 -5.91 16.69 -10.43
C LYS A 64 -5.99 15.20 -10.70
N GLU A 65 -4.91 14.64 -11.22
CA GLU A 65 -4.76 13.25 -11.63
C GLU A 65 -3.32 12.83 -11.37
N HIS A 66 -3.14 11.62 -10.84
CA HIS A 66 -1.85 11.10 -10.45
C HIS A 66 -1.76 9.60 -10.74
N PHE A 67 -0.92 9.22 -11.69
CA PHE A 67 -0.64 7.81 -12.02
C PHE A 67 0.67 7.37 -11.38
N PHE A 68 0.61 6.33 -10.56
CA PHE A 68 1.74 5.88 -9.78
C PHE A 68 1.82 4.35 -9.67
N MET A 69 2.97 3.88 -9.23
CA MET A 69 3.14 2.54 -8.73
C MET A 69 3.63 2.60 -7.28
N ALA A 70 3.05 1.77 -6.42
CA ALA A 70 3.44 1.66 -5.02
C ALA A 70 3.89 0.24 -4.70
N TYR A 71 4.87 0.14 -3.82
CA TYR A 71 5.20 -1.06 -3.09
C TYR A 71 4.57 -0.97 -1.71
N VAL A 72 3.76 -1.95 -1.36
CA VAL A 72 3.05 -2.01 -0.08
C VAL A 72 3.54 -3.20 0.69
N LYS A 73 3.93 -2.98 1.95
CA LYS A 73 4.13 -4.06 2.91
C LYS A 73 2.96 -4.05 3.88
N GLY A 74 2.35 -5.20 4.12
CA GLY A 74 1.32 -5.39 5.13
C GLY A 74 1.76 -6.42 6.16
N TRP A 75 1.48 -6.23 7.44
CA TRP A 75 1.68 -7.25 8.46
C TRP A 75 0.55 -7.23 9.49
N PHE A 76 0.29 -8.39 10.08
CA PHE A 76 -0.65 -8.48 11.19
C PHE A 76 0.06 -8.13 12.50
N HIS A 77 -0.51 -7.18 13.22
CA HIS A 77 -0.15 -6.82 14.59
C HIS A 77 -1.15 -7.48 15.53
N SER A 78 -0.69 -8.46 16.32
CA SER A 78 -1.54 -9.10 17.32
C SER A 78 -1.11 -8.74 18.73
N TYR A 79 -2.08 -8.37 19.55
CA TYR A 79 -1.87 -8.00 20.95
C TYR A 79 -3.07 -8.42 21.82
N TYR A 80 -2.87 -8.48 23.13
CA TYR A 80 -3.96 -8.71 24.07
C TYR A 80 -4.35 -7.40 24.73
N ASP A 81 -5.60 -6.96 24.50
CA ASP A 81 -6.26 -5.90 25.24
C ASP A 81 -6.95 -6.51 26.47
N TYR A 82 -6.78 -5.87 27.63
CA TYR A 82 -7.40 -6.31 28.86
C TYR A 82 -8.94 -6.25 28.81
N PHE A 83 -9.51 -5.33 28.05
CA PHE A 83 -10.96 -5.15 27.95
C PHE A 83 -11.58 -5.98 26.83
N ASP A 84 -10.87 -6.07 25.70
CA ASP A 84 -11.42 -6.64 24.46
C ASP A 84 -10.80 -7.99 24.08
N GLY A 85 -9.84 -8.49 24.88
CA GLY A 85 -9.20 -9.79 24.66
C GLY A 85 -8.15 -9.75 23.56
N TYR A 86 -7.99 -10.87 22.83
CA TYR A 86 -7.00 -10.97 21.77
C TYR A 86 -7.46 -10.17 20.54
N GLN A 87 -6.65 -9.20 20.13
CA GLN A 87 -6.85 -8.36 18.97
C GLN A 87 -5.84 -8.72 17.87
N CYS A 88 -6.25 -8.55 16.62
CA CYS A 88 -5.40 -8.70 15.46
C CYS A 88 -5.77 -7.62 14.44
N GLU A 89 -4.82 -6.74 14.16
CA GLU A 89 -4.99 -5.61 13.25
C GLU A 89 -4.00 -5.74 12.08
N ALA A 90 -4.34 -5.17 10.93
CA ALA A 90 -3.43 -5.08 9.80
C ALA A 90 -2.78 -3.69 9.79
N GLU A 91 -1.46 -3.66 9.67
CA GLU A 91 -0.67 -2.43 9.51
C GLU A 91 0.02 -2.42 8.15
N PHE A 92 0.28 -1.22 7.62
CA PHE A 92 0.84 -1.04 6.29
C PHE A 92 1.99 -0.02 6.25
N GLU A 93 2.96 -0.31 5.39
CA GLU A 93 3.98 0.62 4.91
C GLU A 93 3.83 0.76 3.40
N VAL A 94 3.59 1.99 2.93
CA VAL A 94 3.47 2.29 1.50
C VAL A 94 4.70 3.07 1.05
N THR A 95 5.36 2.57 0.01
CA THR A 95 6.46 3.26 -0.68
C THR A 95 6.08 3.49 -2.14
N GLU A 96 5.92 4.74 -2.54
CA GLU A 96 5.78 5.07 -3.95
C GLU A 96 7.09 4.75 -4.68
N LEU A 97 7.04 3.86 -5.68
CA LEU A 97 8.26 3.37 -6.32
C LEU A 97 8.79 4.38 -7.32
N LYS A 98 7.92 4.94 -8.18
CA LYS A 98 8.11 6.05 -9.14
C LYS A 98 6.77 6.41 -9.81
N THR A 99 6.56 7.67 -10.18
CA THR A 99 5.43 8.08 -11.03
C THR A 99 5.64 7.65 -12.48
N ILE A 100 4.58 7.50 -13.29
CA ILE A 100 4.72 7.29 -14.75
C ILE A 100 5.56 8.40 -15.40
N SER A 101 5.47 9.63 -14.89
CA SER A 101 6.25 10.77 -15.36
C SER A 101 7.76 10.59 -15.16
N ASP A 102 8.19 9.85 -14.13
CA ASP A 102 9.61 9.51 -13.94
C ASP A 102 10.13 8.56 -15.02
N PHE A 103 9.26 7.70 -15.58
CA PHE A 103 9.62 6.81 -16.69
C PHE A 103 9.82 7.55 -18.01
N LYS A 104 9.22 8.73 -18.20
CA LYS A 104 9.42 9.56 -19.41
C LYS A 104 10.89 9.96 -19.61
N ASN A 105 11.65 10.05 -18.52
CA ASN A 105 13.07 10.39 -18.53
C ASN A 105 14.00 9.18 -18.51
N ILE A 106 13.46 7.95 -18.48
CA ILE A 106 14.27 6.75 -18.58
C ILE A 106 14.71 6.57 -20.03
N ASN A 107 15.97 6.85 -20.27
CA ASN A 107 16.60 6.60 -21.56
C ASN A 107 16.74 5.07 -21.76
N LEU A 108 15.75 4.46 -22.43
CA LEU A 108 15.68 3.02 -22.73
C LEU A 108 16.81 2.53 -23.66
N SER A 109 17.73 3.42 -24.06
CA SER A 109 18.87 3.10 -24.95
C SER A 109 20.06 2.41 -24.27
N LYS A 110 19.98 2.02 -22.98
CA LYS A 110 21.00 1.16 -22.36
C LYS A 110 20.92 -0.26 -22.90
N LYS A 111 21.54 -0.43 -24.07
CA LYS A 111 22.19 -1.61 -24.66
C LYS A 111 21.74 -2.97 -24.11
N ARG A 112 21.07 -3.73 -24.98
CA ARG A 112 21.38 -5.16 -25.14
C ARG A 112 22.89 -5.26 -25.44
N SER A 113 23.71 -5.45 -24.42
CA SER A 113 25.03 -6.04 -24.61
C SER A 113 24.79 -7.53 -24.88
N GLN A 114 25.44 -7.99 -25.95
CA GLN A 114 25.37 -9.31 -26.57
C GLN A 114 25.58 -10.47 -25.59
#